data_AF-A0A1G5E5Q5-F1
#
_entry.id   AF-A0A1G5E5Q5-F1
#
_cell.length_a   1.000
_cell.length_b   1.000
_cell.length_c   1.000
_cell.angle_alpha   90.00
_cell.angle_beta   90.00
_cell.angle_gamma   90.00
#
_symmetry.space_group_name_H-M   'P 1'
#
loop_
_entity.id
_entity.type
_entity.pdbx_description
1 polymer ?
#
loop_
_entity_poly.entity_id
_entity_poly.type
_entity_poly.pdbx_seq_one_letter_code
_entity_poly.pdbx_strand_id
1 'polypeptide(L)'
;MTQDESRLIRDITQCLYSSLEIEKSLHETLLLLKEYLPLDLVHVFVLDTSAQTLRYLAEATVKRGTLIDERIQLSWDHFKEIRD
;
A
#
# COMPACT_ATOMS: atom_id res chain seq x y z
N MET A 1 14.91 -1.18 -17.64
CA MET A 1 13.44 -1.26 -17.57
C MET A 1 12.93 -1.75 -18.91
N THR A 2 12.27 -2.90 -18.94
CA THR A 2 11.67 -3.45 -20.16
C THR A 2 10.41 -2.64 -20.52
N GLN A 3 9.92 -2.78 -21.76
CA GLN A 3 8.69 -2.12 -22.19
C GLN A 3 7.47 -2.59 -21.37
N ASP A 4 7.48 -3.86 -20.95
CA ASP A 4 6.40 -4.46 -20.16
C ASP A 4 6.40 -3.97 -18.71
N GLU A 5 7.58 -3.84 -18.09
CA GLU A 5 7.72 -3.21 -16.76
C GLU A 5 7.18 -1.77 -16.76
N SER A 6 7.48 -1.01 -17.82
CA SER A 6 7.01 0.37 -17.94
C SER A 6 5.49 0.46 -18.05
N ARG A 7 4.86 -0.48 -18.77
CA ARG A 7 3.39 -0.56 -18.88
C ARG A 7 2.76 -0.95 -17.55
N LEU A 8 3.31 -1.96 -16.88
CA LEU A 8 2.84 -2.41 -15.58
C LEU A 8 2.86 -1.27 -14.54
N ILE A 9 3.98 -0.55 -14.42
CA ILE A 9 4.10 0.59 -13.49
C ILE A 9 3.04 1.66 -13.78
N ARG A 10 2.82 1.99 -15.06
CA ARG A 10 1.80 2.95 -15.47
C ARG A 10 0.40 2.47 -15.07
N ASP A 11 0.07 1.21 -15.33
CA ASP A 11 -1.26 0.67 -15.09
C ASP A 11 -1.55 0.55 -13.58
N ILE A 12 -0.56 0.15 -12.78
CA ILE A 12 -0.60 0.20 -11.30
C ILE A 12 -0.84 1.64 -10.83
N THR A 13 -0.06 2.60 -11.36
CA THR A 13 -0.18 4.00 -10.96
C THR A 13 -1.58 4.52 -11.27
N GLN A 14 -2.08 4.30 -12.49
CA GLN A 14 -3.42 4.73 -12.87
C GLN A 14 -4.50 4.11 -11.99
N CYS A 15 -4.34 2.84 -11.60
CA CYS A 15 -5.27 2.14 -10.72
C CYS A 15 -5.29 2.72 -9.29
N LEU A 16 -4.11 3.00 -8.71
CA LEU A 16 -4.00 3.61 -7.38
C LEU A 16 -4.66 4.99 -7.29
N TYR A 17 -4.65 5.76 -8.39
CA TYR A 17 -5.24 7.10 -8.48
C TYR A 17 -6.63 7.12 -9.16
N SER A 18 -7.27 5.97 -9.38
CA SER A 18 -8.57 5.88 -10.07
C SER A 18 -9.76 6.41 -9.26
N SER A 19 -9.60 6.53 -7.93
CA SER A 19 -10.68 6.82 -6.99
C SER A 19 -10.17 7.65 -5.81
N LEU A 20 -11.06 8.45 -5.21
CA LEU A 20 -10.83 9.09 -3.91
C LEU A 20 -11.05 8.12 -2.74
N GLU A 21 -11.73 6.99 -2.98
CA GLU A 21 -11.93 5.91 -2.03
C GLU A 21 -10.73 4.96 -2.08
N ILE A 22 -9.86 5.04 -1.08
CA ILE A 22 -8.62 4.26 -1.02
C ILE A 22 -8.89 2.76 -0.99
N GLU A 23 -9.99 2.33 -0.38
CA GLU A 23 -10.41 0.92 -0.34
C GLU A 23 -10.61 0.38 -1.76
N LYS A 24 -11.29 1.17 -2.60
CA LYS A 24 -11.59 0.80 -3.97
C LYS A 24 -10.32 0.76 -4.81
N SER A 25 -9.53 1.82 -4.80
CA SER A 25 -8.31 1.88 -5.62
C SER A 25 -7.28 0.82 -5.21
N LEU A 26 -7.14 0.54 -3.91
CA LEU A 26 -6.21 -0.48 -3.42
C LEU A 26 -6.69 -1.90 -3.76
N HIS A 27 -8.00 -2.16 -3.70
CA HIS A 27 -8.56 -3.44 -4.12
C HIS A 27 -8.39 -3.70 -5.62
N GLU A 28 -8.73 -2.72 -6.46
CA GLU A 28 -8.53 -2.80 -7.91
C GLU A 28 -7.04 -3.02 -8.23
N THR A 29 -6.15 -2.32 -7.53
CA THR A 29 -4.70 -2.46 -7.70
C THR A 29 -4.22 -3.86 -7.32
N LEU A 30 -4.75 -4.45 -6.23
CA LEU A 30 -4.42 -5.82 -5.84
C LEU A 30 -4.87 -6.83 -6.91
N LEU A 31 -6.07 -6.66 -7.48
CA LEU A 31 -6.56 -7.55 -8.54
C LEU A 31 -5.68 -7.47 -9.79
N LEU A 32 -5.24 -6.27 -10.19
CA LEU A 32 -4.28 -6.08 -11.27
C LEU A 32 -2.95 -6.77 -10.97
N LEU A 33 -2.38 -6.54 -9.77
CA LEU A 33 -1.10 -7.13 -9.38
C LEU A 33 -1.14 -8.65 -9.32
N LYS A 34 -2.29 -9.26 -9.02
CA LYS A 34 -2.45 -10.71 -8.99
C LYS A 34 -2.20 -11.41 -10.32
N GLU A 35 -2.32 -10.69 -11.44
CA GLU A 35 -1.98 -11.24 -12.76
C GLU A 35 -0.46 -11.46 -12.92
N TYR A 36 0.35 -10.78 -12.10
CA TYR A 36 1.81 -10.78 -12.18
C TYR A 36 2.49 -11.38 -10.94
N LEU A 37 1.86 -11.30 -9.77
CA LEU A 37 2.41 -11.70 -8.48
C LEU A 37 1.37 -12.52 -7.69
N PRO A 38 1.77 -13.59 -6.98
CA PRO A 38 0.85 -14.37 -6.15
C PRO A 38 0.56 -13.63 -4.83
N LEU A 39 -0.24 -12.56 -4.90
CA LEU A 39 -0.64 -11.75 -3.75
C LEU A 39 -2.07 -12.08 -3.32
N ASP A 40 -2.31 -12.16 -2.02
CA ASP A 40 -3.65 -12.33 -1.45
C ASP A 40 -4.08 -11.16 -0.56
N LEU A 41 -3.10 -10.36 -0.13
CA LEU A 41 -3.27 -9.28 0.84
C LEU A 41 -2.21 -8.19 0.59
N VAL A 42 -2.65 -6.94 0.65
CA VAL A 42 -1.80 -5.74 0.63
C VAL A 42 -2.20 -4.84 1.79
N HIS A 43 -1.20 -4.30 2.49
CA HIS A 43 -1.38 -3.32 3.55
C HIS A 43 -0.69 -2.01 3.20
N VAL A 44 -1.30 -0.88 3.57
CA VAL A 44 -0.75 0.46 3.40
C VAL A 44 -0.56 1.09 4.76
N PHE A 45 0.69 1.43 5.07
CA PHE A 45 1.06 2.17 6.27
C PHE A 45 1.72 3.49 5.89
N VAL A 46 1.50 4.52 6.69
CA VAL A 46 2.20 5.80 6.60
C VAL A 46 2.99 5.99 7.88
N LEU A 47 4.32 6.02 7.75
CA LEU A 47 5.21 6.32 8.87
C LEU A 47 5.35 7.83 9.02
N ASP A 48 5.01 8.34 10.20
CA ASP A 48 5.31 9.70 10.63
C ASP A 48 6.46 9.64 11.65
N THR A 49 7.67 9.98 11.18
CA THR A 49 8.88 9.98 11.99
C THR A 49 8.90 11.13 13.01
N SER A 50 8.20 12.23 12.73
CA SER A 50 8.13 13.40 13.62
C SER A 50 7.25 13.12 14.84
N ALA A 51 6.11 12.45 14.62
CA ALA A 51 5.19 12.06 15.67
C ALA A 51 5.51 10.68 16.27
N GLN A 52 6.44 9.94 15.67
CA GLN A 52 6.75 8.55 16.02
C GLN A 52 5.50 7.67 15.95
N THR A 53 4.70 7.85 14.91
CA THR A 53 3.48 7.07 14.71
C THR A 53 3.54 6.31 13.40
N LEU A 54 2.98 5.10 13.41
CA LEU A 54 2.65 4.37 12.20
C LEU A 54 1.13 4.44 12.03
N ARG A 55 0.69 5.10 10.97
CA ARG A 55 -0.73 5.11 10.61
C ARG A 55 -1.02 3.93 9.70
N TYR A 56 -1.77 2.97 10.19
CA TYR A 56 -2.30 1.88 9.36
C TYR A 56 -3.50 2.40 8.59
N LEU A 57 -3.30 2.70 7.32
CA LEU A 57 -4.25 3.47 6.52
C LEU A 57 -5.34 2.57 5.95
N ALA A 58 -4.96 1.53 5.21
CA ALA A 58 -5.88 0.66 4.50
C ALA A 58 -5.27 -0.71 4.22
N GLU A 59 -6.13 -1.67 3.92
CA GLU A 59 -5.75 -2.96 3.34
C GLU A 59 -6.63 -3.33 2.16
N ALA A 60 -6.14 -4.25 1.33
CA ALA A 60 -6.93 -4.91 0.33
C ALA A 60 -6.69 -6.42 0.36
N THR A 61 -7.78 -7.15 0.21
CA THR A 61 -7.79 -8.58 -0.07
C THR A 61 -8.35 -8.80 -1.47
N VAL A 62 -8.34 -10.06 -1.93
CA VAL A 62 -9.07 -10.48 -3.15
C VAL A 62 -10.57 -10.22 -3.10
N LYS A 63 -11.17 -10.01 -1.92
CA LYS A 63 -12.62 -9.83 -1.77
C LYS A 63 -13.04 -8.38 -1.74
N ARG A 64 -12.22 -7.52 -1.13
CA ARG A 64 -12.50 -6.08 -0.93
C ARG A 64 -11.28 -5.34 -0.42
N GLY A 65 -11.34 -4.02 -0.53
CA GLY A 65 -10.53 -3.10 0.26
C GLY A 65 -11.23 -2.69 1.55
N THR A 66 -10.44 -2.26 2.53
CA THR A 66 -10.92 -1.81 3.84
C THR A 66 -10.08 -0.61 4.29
N LEU A 67 -10.74 0.50 4.66
CA LEU A 67 -10.11 1.61 5.35
C LEU A 67 -9.99 1.23 6.82
N ILE A 68 -8.78 1.38 7.36
CA ILE A 68 -8.49 1.05 8.76
C ILE A 68 -8.36 2.35 9.57
N ASP A 69 -7.56 3.28 9.08
CA ASP A 69 -7.26 4.57 9.71
C ASP A 69 -6.89 4.49 11.21
N GLU A 70 -6.06 3.52 11.56
CA GLU A 70 -5.58 3.32 12.93
C GLU A 70 -4.23 4.00 13.13
N ARG A 71 -4.02 4.62 14.30
CA ARG A 71 -2.73 5.20 14.68
C ARG A 71 -2.05 4.35 15.74
N ILE A 72 -0.88 3.84 15.40
CA ILE A 72 -0.05 3.02 16.27
C ILE A 72 1.11 3.89 16.76
N GLN A 73 1.20 4.10 18.08
CA GLN A 73 2.34 4.78 18.68
C GLN A 73 3.55 3.84 18.65
N LEU A 74 4.67 4.31 18.10
CA LEU A 74 5.91 3.56 18.08
C LEU A 74 6.75 3.91 19.33
N SER A 75 7.48 2.92 19.83
CA SER A 75 8.54 3.12 20.81
C SER A 75 9.88 3.36 20.11
N TRP A 76 10.82 4.01 20.80
CA TRP A 76 12.17 4.29 20.29
C TRP A 76 12.93 3.02 19.86
N ASP A 77 12.63 1.86 20.44
CA ASP A 77 13.25 0.58 20.10
C ASP A 77 12.88 0.08 18.69
N HIS A 78 11.80 0.60 18.10
CA HIS A 78 11.34 0.23 16.75
C HIS A 78 11.96 1.10 15.64
N PHE A 79 12.69 2.17 16.00
CA PHE A 79 13.38 3.07 15.08
C PHE A 79 14.90 2.79 15.07
N LYS A 80 15.30 1.55 14.77
CA LYS A 80 16.65 1.37 14.20
C LYS A 80 16.56 1.73 12.73
N GLU A 81 16.82 3.00 12.40
CA GLU A 81 17.16 3.40 11.03
C GLU A 81 18.30 2.48 10.55
N ILE A 82 17.99 1.51 9.69
CA ILE A 82 18.99 0.84 8.88
C ILE A 82 19.31 1.82 7.76
N ARG A 83 20.25 2.73 8.04
CA ARG A 83 20.91 3.53 7.02
C ARG A 83 22.06 2.69 6.48
N ASP A 84 21.93 2.23 5.24
CA ASP A 84 23.06 1.75 4.43
C ASP A 84 23.97 2.93 4.02
#